data_AF-A0A963INZ0-F1
#
_entry.id   AF-A0A963INZ0-F1
#
_cell.length_a   1.000
_cell.length_b   1.000
_cell.length_c   1.000
_cell.angle_alpha   90.00
_cell.angle_beta   90.00
_cell.angle_gamma   90.00
#
_symmetry.space_group_name_H-M   'P 1'
#
loop_
_entity.id
_entity.type
_entity.pdbx_description
1 polymer ?
#
loop_
_entity_poly.entity_id
_entity_poly.type
_entity_poly.pdbx_seq_one_letter_code
_entity_poly.pdbx_strand_id
1 'polypeptide(L)'
;MNEVHWAALAGYPVLAALQLLPLAAALLLTIIRKTALAVAVGRLFAVAELLVALDLYLRIDVSTGVMQFAERPDLLAYHAAADGISVLFILLTALLGVLLAFYGMARQQVTPVHLLGVLLLIESSLMTMLTTMNLLWFAAASALQLALIGYLLWRWASASEEKLALSRFLQYQFFGWCLFVAGAVVVVWSHADVAGGSWSFDVFDLLATPQIGKYQSAAFYLLFYGLAVRTPLFPLHGWLPNSAGYGLIAVGPVLLLGVKVGIYGMARFLMPLTSDALFVWQPYVVAFAMVGVFYAALLAFRQVNLRRLLAFAVVSHTSLIVIGLFTLHPAGIQGALLLAVNFGLAITVMLLMIGYVYRRAGTTNLDRLGGLFDRVPFIAIAFLLGGLALLGMPGTPGFDAVHLVLEASIETFGALPTIATALGNVAAAGFLLWAFQRAFLAQRPKDLPARRIARTSAMEYAVGGAALVVLLAAGFYP
;
A
#
# COMPACT_ATOMS: atom_id res chain seq x y z
N MET A 1 8.58 -21.11 -16.29
CA MET A 1 7.52 -21.15 -15.26
C MET A 1 6.28 -21.73 -15.91
N ASN A 2 5.50 -22.51 -15.16
CA ASN A 2 4.23 -23.05 -15.66
C ASN A 2 3.09 -22.11 -15.24
N GLU A 3 1.99 -22.14 -15.98
CA GLU A 3 0.79 -21.40 -15.65
C GLU A 3 -0.48 -22.19 -16.00
N VAL A 4 -1.55 -21.96 -15.24
CA VAL A 4 -2.86 -22.56 -15.48
C VAL A 4 -3.78 -21.52 -16.06
N HIS A 5 -4.27 -21.77 -17.27
CA HIS A 5 -5.20 -20.88 -17.96
C HIS A 5 -6.53 -20.74 -17.20
N TRP A 6 -7.07 -19.53 -17.14
CA TRP A 6 -8.29 -19.23 -16.38
C TRP A 6 -9.49 -20.12 -16.74
N ALA A 7 -9.63 -20.51 -18.01
CA ALA A 7 -10.75 -21.33 -18.47
C ALA A 7 -10.84 -22.73 -17.83
N ALA A 8 -9.73 -23.21 -17.24
CA ALA A 8 -9.72 -24.46 -16.48
C ALA A 8 -10.25 -24.29 -15.04
N LEU A 9 -10.23 -23.07 -14.50
CA LEU A 9 -10.51 -22.75 -13.09
C LEU A 9 -11.78 -21.90 -12.89
N ALA A 10 -12.19 -21.15 -13.92
CA ALA A 10 -13.33 -20.25 -13.89
C ALA A 10 -14.07 -20.17 -15.24
N GLY A 11 -15.33 -19.74 -15.19
CA GLY A 11 -16.18 -19.56 -16.37
C GLY A 11 -16.03 -18.20 -17.07
N TYR A 12 -15.16 -17.31 -16.57
CA TYR A 12 -14.90 -15.98 -17.11
C TYR A 12 -13.46 -15.53 -16.77
N PRO A 13 -12.89 -14.53 -17.50
CA PRO A 13 -11.57 -14.00 -17.19
C PRO A 13 -11.61 -13.14 -15.91
N VAL A 14 -11.20 -13.75 -14.79
CA VAL A 14 -11.30 -13.19 -13.44
C VAL A 14 -10.39 -11.96 -13.26
N LEU A 15 -9.15 -12.02 -13.77
CA LEU A 15 -8.16 -10.95 -13.58
C LEU A 15 -8.48 -9.73 -14.45
N ALA A 16 -8.93 -9.93 -15.69
CA ALA A 16 -9.48 -8.84 -16.50
C ALA A 16 -10.73 -8.25 -15.86
N ALA A 17 -11.62 -9.05 -15.26
CA ALA A 17 -12.79 -8.53 -14.56
C ALA A 17 -12.39 -7.61 -13.39
N LEU A 18 -11.40 -7.99 -12.59
CA LEU A 18 -10.85 -7.15 -11.52
C LEU A 18 -10.27 -5.82 -12.04
N GLN A 19 -9.64 -5.80 -13.21
CA GLN A 19 -9.13 -4.56 -13.78
C GLN A 19 -10.23 -3.68 -14.40
N LEU A 20 -11.22 -4.30 -15.05
CA LEU A 20 -12.21 -3.62 -15.89
C LEU A 20 -13.45 -3.15 -15.12
N LEU A 21 -13.88 -3.84 -14.07
CA LEU A 21 -15.01 -3.42 -13.23
C LEU A 21 -14.85 -1.99 -12.67
N PRO A 22 -13.76 -1.66 -11.95
CA PRO A 22 -13.55 -0.31 -11.43
C PRO A 22 -13.37 0.73 -12.54
N LEU A 23 -12.73 0.36 -13.66
CA LEU A 23 -12.58 1.23 -14.82
C LEU A 23 -13.94 1.57 -15.47
N ALA A 24 -14.76 0.55 -15.71
CA ALA A 24 -16.10 0.69 -16.27
C ALA A 24 -16.99 1.53 -15.34
N ALA A 25 -16.90 1.30 -14.02
CA ALA A 25 -17.59 2.11 -13.03
C ALA A 25 -17.21 3.59 -13.15
N ALA A 26 -15.91 3.91 -13.17
CA ALA A 26 -15.44 5.28 -13.30
C ALA A 26 -15.96 5.98 -14.57
N LEU A 27 -15.99 5.28 -15.71
CA LEU A 27 -16.55 5.80 -16.97
C LEU A 27 -18.06 6.03 -16.86
N LEU A 28 -18.82 5.07 -16.32
CA LEU A 28 -20.27 5.19 -16.13
C LEU A 28 -20.64 6.38 -15.24
N LEU A 29 -19.84 6.67 -14.21
CA LEU A 29 -20.04 7.83 -13.33
C LEU A 29 -19.98 9.17 -14.06
N THR A 30 -19.29 9.27 -15.20
CA THR A 30 -19.25 10.49 -16.01
C THR A 30 -20.54 10.73 -16.80
N ILE A 31 -21.31 9.67 -17.06
CA ILE A 31 -22.53 9.70 -17.87
C ILE A 31 -23.77 9.92 -16.98
N ILE A 32 -23.78 9.34 -15.78
CA ILE A 32 -24.93 9.40 -14.87
C ILE A 32 -25.08 10.82 -14.30
N ARG A 33 -26.12 11.54 -14.74
CA ARG A 33 -26.42 12.90 -14.27
C ARG A 33 -26.94 12.97 -12.84
N LYS A 34 -27.62 11.92 -12.36
CA LYS A 34 -28.20 11.86 -11.01
C LYS A 34 -27.12 11.45 -10.00
N THR A 35 -26.66 12.39 -9.18
CA THR A 35 -25.60 12.18 -8.17
C THR A 35 -25.83 10.97 -7.28
N ALA A 36 -27.04 10.80 -6.74
CA ALA A 36 -27.36 9.69 -5.83
C ALA A 36 -27.26 8.33 -6.54
N LEU A 37 -27.75 8.24 -7.78
CA LEU A 37 -27.66 7.03 -8.60
C LEU A 37 -26.19 6.73 -8.94
N ALA A 38 -25.42 7.74 -9.35
CA ALA A 38 -24.00 7.58 -9.65
C ALA A 38 -23.24 7.02 -8.43
N VAL A 39 -23.41 7.62 -7.24
CA VAL A 39 -22.77 7.12 -6.02
C VAL A 39 -23.20 5.68 -5.69
N ALA A 40 -24.47 5.34 -5.86
CA ALA A 40 -24.97 3.98 -5.63
C ALA A 40 -24.35 2.98 -6.61
N VAL A 41 -24.26 3.33 -7.90
CA VAL A 41 -23.60 2.50 -8.93
C VAL A 41 -22.12 2.31 -8.60
N GLY A 42 -21.38 3.38 -8.29
CA GLY A 42 -19.95 3.23 -7.97
C GLY A 42 -19.70 2.36 -6.73
N ARG A 43 -20.56 2.43 -5.72
CA ARG A 43 -20.50 1.52 -4.55
C ARG A 43 -20.83 0.08 -4.90
N LEU A 44 -21.82 -0.13 -5.77
CA LEU A 44 -22.18 -1.47 -6.24
C LEU A 44 -21.00 -2.12 -6.97
N PHE A 45 -20.32 -1.38 -7.85
CA PHE A 45 -19.14 -1.89 -8.56
C PHE A 45 -17.97 -2.20 -7.62
N ALA A 46 -17.68 -1.35 -6.63
CA ALA A 46 -16.65 -1.64 -5.63
C ALA A 46 -16.97 -2.93 -4.83
N VAL A 47 -18.25 -3.14 -4.46
CA VAL A 47 -18.67 -4.37 -3.79
C VAL A 47 -18.57 -5.57 -4.72
N ALA A 48 -18.98 -5.43 -5.98
CA ALA A 48 -18.87 -6.49 -6.98
C ALA A 48 -17.40 -6.92 -7.20
N GLU A 49 -16.49 -5.95 -7.26
CA GLU A 49 -15.05 -6.20 -7.33
C GLU A 49 -14.53 -6.96 -6.12
N LEU A 50 -14.92 -6.57 -4.89
CA LEU A 50 -14.57 -7.33 -3.69
C LEU A 50 -15.09 -8.77 -3.73
N LEU A 51 -16.28 -9.01 -4.28
CA LEU A 51 -16.82 -10.36 -4.45
C LEU A 51 -16.01 -11.17 -5.47
N VAL A 52 -15.54 -10.54 -6.57
CA VAL A 52 -14.66 -11.20 -7.55
C VAL A 52 -13.29 -11.50 -6.93
N ALA A 53 -12.73 -10.57 -6.14
CA ALA A 53 -11.47 -10.80 -5.43
C ALA A 53 -11.59 -11.94 -4.39
N LEU A 54 -12.75 -12.04 -3.72
CA LEU A 54 -13.05 -13.13 -2.81
C LEU A 54 -13.22 -14.47 -3.54
N ASP A 55 -13.89 -14.49 -4.69
CA ASP A 55 -14.00 -15.69 -5.53
C ASP A 55 -12.62 -16.18 -5.99
N LEU A 56 -11.73 -15.27 -6.41
CA LEU A 56 -10.34 -15.59 -6.72
C LEU A 56 -9.61 -16.19 -5.50
N TYR A 57 -9.75 -15.56 -4.32
CA TYR A 57 -9.14 -16.02 -3.08
C TYR A 57 -9.57 -17.44 -2.69
N LEU A 58 -10.86 -17.76 -2.84
CA LEU A 58 -11.40 -19.07 -2.48
C LEU A 58 -11.02 -20.19 -3.46
N ARG A 59 -10.60 -19.85 -4.68
CA ARG A 59 -10.26 -20.84 -5.72
C ARG A 59 -8.76 -21.02 -5.95
N ILE A 60 -7.92 -20.11 -5.48
CA ILE A 60 -6.47 -20.25 -5.64
C ILE A 60 -5.96 -21.44 -4.83
N ASP A 61 -5.26 -22.34 -5.51
CA ASP A 61 -4.59 -23.47 -4.87
C ASP A 61 -3.20 -23.05 -4.38
N VAL A 62 -3.11 -22.77 -3.08
CA VAL A 62 -1.86 -22.37 -2.40
C VAL A 62 -0.86 -23.52 -2.23
N SER A 63 -1.25 -24.77 -2.52
CA SER A 63 -0.33 -25.92 -2.45
C SER A 63 0.63 -25.97 -3.65
N THR A 64 0.37 -25.20 -4.69
CA THR A 64 1.19 -25.12 -5.90
C THR A 64 1.94 -23.79 -5.98
N GLY A 65 3.20 -23.82 -6.43
CA GLY A 65 3.97 -22.61 -6.75
C GLY A 65 3.72 -22.09 -8.18
N VAL A 66 2.64 -22.54 -8.82
CA VAL A 66 2.33 -22.28 -10.23
C VAL A 66 1.44 -21.04 -10.33
N MET A 67 1.65 -20.23 -11.37
CA MET A 67 0.78 -19.09 -11.65
C MET A 67 -0.59 -19.58 -12.13
N GLN A 68 -1.67 -19.09 -11.54
CA GLN A 68 -3.03 -19.51 -11.82
C GLN A 68 -3.84 -18.37 -12.45
N PHE A 69 -4.99 -18.71 -13.03
CA PHE A 69 -5.88 -17.77 -13.71
C PHE A 69 -5.18 -16.95 -14.81
N ALA A 70 -4.24 -17.58 -15.53
CA ALA A 70 -3.46 -16.91 -16.56
C ALA A 70 -4.34 -16.47 -17.74
N GLU A 71 -4.24 -15.20 -18.10
CA GLU A 71 -4.98 -14.52 -19.16
C GLU A 71 -4.00 -13.87 -20.14
N ARG A 72 -3.98 -14.35 -21.39
CA ARG A 72 -3.05 -13.91 -22.44
C ARG A 72 -3.73 -13.71 -23.80
N PRO A 73 -4.73 -12.82 -23.94
CA PRO A 73 -5.18 -12.38 -25.26
C PRO A 73 -4.03 -11.75 -26.05
N ASP A 74 -3.99 -11.96 -27.37
CA ASP A 74 -3.03 -11.35 -28.30
C ASP A 74 -3.30 -9.85 -28.53
N LEU A 75 -3.37 -9.08 -27.43
CA LEU A 75 -3.64 -7.65 -27.42
C LEU A 75 -2.58 -6.94 -26.58
N LEU A 76 -1.73 -6.13 -27.23
CA LEU A 76 -0.76 -5.26 -26.56
C LEU A 76 0.13 -5.98 -25.52
N ALA A 77 0.53 -7.22 -25.81
CA ALA A 77 1.31 -8.07 -24.91
C ALA A 77 0.73 -8.18 -23.49
N TYR A 78 -0.61 -8.20 -23.39
CA TYR A 78 -1.30 -8.40 -22.12
C TYR A 78 -1.02 -9.81 -21.60
N HIS A 79 -0.53 -9.87 -20.37
CA HIS A 79 -0.38 -11.10 -19.63
C HIS A 79 -0.70 -10.81 -18.17
N ALA A 80 -1.78 -11.40 -17.67
CA ALA A 80 -2.13 -11.37 -16.26
C ALA A 80 -2.15 -12.79 -15.68
N ALA A 81 -1.67 -12.95 -14.46
CA ALA A 81 -1.75 -14.19 -13.69
C ALA A 81 -1.72 -13.88 -12.19
N ALA A 82 -2.16 -14.82 -11.35
CA ALA A 82 -2.16 -14.67 -9.91
C ALA A 82 -1.62 -15.91 -9.20
N ASP A 83 -1.05 -15.72 -8.02
CA ASP A 83 -0.61 -16.78 -7.11
C ASP A 83 -0.98 -16.42 -5.66
N GLY A 84 -0.49 -17.22 -4.71
CA GLY A 84 -0.70 -16.98 -3.28
C GLY A 84 -0.19 -15.63 -2.76
N ILE A 85 0.80 -15.02 -3.42
CA ILE A 85 1.26 -13.67 -3.04
C ILE A 85 0.28 -12.63 -3.59
N SER A 86 0.02 -12.65 -4.90
CA SER A 86 -0.83 -11.64 -5.55
C SER A 86 -2.23 -11.58 -4.95
N VAL A 87 -2.81 -12.73 -4.60
CA VAL A 87 -4.20 -12.79 -4.13
C VAL A 87 -4.44 -12.02 -2.83
N LEU A 88 -3.45 -12.00 -1.92
CA LEU A 88 -3.56 -11.25 -0.66
C LEU A 88 -3.59 -9.74 -0.91
N PHE A 89 -2.75 -9.26 -1.84
CA PHE A 89 -2.73 -7.85 -2.23
C PHE A 89 -3.97 -7.44 -3.02
N ILE A 90 -4.48 -8.32 -3.89
CA ILE A 90 -5.71 -8.11 -4.65
C ILE A 90 -6.90 -7.98 -3.69
N LEU A 91 -7.04 -8.92 -2.75
CA LEU A 91 -8.12 -8.91 -1.77
C LEU A 91 -8.06 -7.67 -0.87
N LEU A 92 -6.87 -7.30 -0.40
CA LEU A 92 -6.66 -6.06 0.35
C LEU A 92 -7.10 -4.85 -0.49
N THR A 93 -6.66 -4.75 -1.75
CA THR A 93 -6.96 -3.61 -2.62
C THR A 93 -8.46 -3.43 -2.85
N ALA A 94 -9.18 -4.52 -3.16
CA ALA A 94 -10.62 -4.49 -3.32
C ALA A 94 -11.34 -4.08 -2.02
N LEU A 95 -10.88 -4.58 -0.87
CA LEU A 95 -11.42 -4.18 0.44
C LEU A 95 -11.21 -2.68 0.68
N LEU A 96 -10.02 -2.14 0.39
CA LEU A 96 -9.76 -0.71 0.50
C LEU A 96 -10.68 0.10 -0.43
N GLY A 97 -10.92 -0.38 -1.65
CA GLY A 97 -11.86 0.20 -2.62
C GLY A 97 -13.27 0.33 -2.03
N VAL A 98 -13.81 -0.75 -1.47
CA VAL A 98 -15.12 -0.74 -0.79
C VAL A 98 -15.13 0.22 0.40
N LEU A 99 -14.14 0.13 1.30
CA LEU A 99 -14.08 1.00 2.47
C LEU A 99 -14.08 2.47 2.08
N LEU A 100 -13.35 2.85 1.03
CA LEU A 100 -13.30 4.22 0.53
C LEU A 100 -14.57 4.66 -0.20
N ALA A 101 -15.23 3.78 -0.96
CA ALA A 101 -16.50 4.06 -1.60
C ALA A 101 -17.63 4.36 -0.58
N PHE A 102 -17.56 3.73 0.59
CA PHE A 102 -18.50 3.95 1.70
C PHE A 102 -18.03 4.99 2.72
N TYR A 103 -16.73 5.29 2.80
CA TYR A 103 -16.16 6.27 3.72
C TYR A 103 -16.90 7.61 3.71
N GLY A 104 -17.32 8.04 2.49
CA GLY A 104 -18.13 9.23 2.26
C GLY A 104 -17.35 10.51 2.60
N MET A 105 -16.91 11.25 1.58
CA MET A 105 -16.14 12.47 1.89
C MET A 105 -17.00 13.57 2.50
N ALA A 106 -16.44 14.11 3.58
CA ALA A 106 -17.03 15.12 4.44
C ALA A 106 -16.51 16.53 4.15
N ARG A 107 -16.68 16.98 2.91
CA ARG A 107 -16.70 18.41 2.61
C ARG A 107 -17.88 18.69 1.71
N GLN A 108 -18.66 19.72 2.06
CA GLN A 108 -19.76 20.24 1.25
C GLN A 108 -19.32 20.75 -0.14
N GLN A 109 -18.01 20.82 -0.40
CA GLN A 109 -17.40 21.41 -1.60
C GLN A 109 -16.80 20.38 -2.57
N VAL A 110 -16.90 19.07 -2.29
CA VAL A 110 -16.43 18.03 -3.22
C VAL A 110 -17.61 17.38 -3.89
N THR A 111 -17.64 17.35 -5.22
CA THR A 111 -18.58 16.53 -5.98
C THR A 111 -18.28 15.05 -5.70
N PRO A 112 -19.13 14.34 -4.94
CA PRO A 112 -18.82 12.99 -4.46
C PRO A 112 -18.57 12.00 -5.61
N VAL A 113 -19.27 12.20 -6.73
CA VAL A 113 -19.16 11.39 -7.95
C VAL A 113 -17.80 11.52 -8.61
N HIS A 114 -17.26 12.75 -8.69
CA HIS A 114 -15.95 12.97 -9.35
C HIS A 114 -14.83 12.33 -8.55
N LEU A 115 -14.84 12.49 -7.22
CA LEU A 115 -13.88 11.81 -6.38
C LEU A 115 -14.01 10.30 -6.54
N LEU A 116 -15.21 9.74 -6.40
CA LEU A 116 -15.44 8.29 -6.50
C LEU A 116 -14.94 7.75 -7.85
N GLY A 117 -15.17 8.46 -8.96
CA GLY A 117 -14.61 8.10 -10.26
C GLY A 117 -13.08 8.04 -10.26
N VAL A 118 -12.40 9.04 -9.69
CA VAL A 118 -10.93 9.02 -9.57
C VAL A 118 -10.45 7.86 -8.68
N LEU A 119 -11.16 7.54 -7.60
CA LEU A 119 -10.80 6.42 -6.73
C LEU A 119 -10.91 5.09 -7.46
N LEU A 120 -11.98 4.89 -8.23
CA LEU A 120 -12.17 3.69 -9.04
C LEU A 120 -11.13 3.59 -10.17
N LEU A 121 -10.68 4.72 -10.76
CA LEU A 121 -9.55 4.69 -11.70
C LEU A 121 -8.22 4.30 -11.02
N ILE A 122 -7.98 4.81 -9.81
CA ILE A 122 -6.80 4.43 -9.02
C ILE A 122 -6.87 2.95 -8.66
N GLU A 123 -8.04 2.47 -8.25
CA GLU A 123 -8.31 1.06 -7.99
C GLU A 123 -7.92 0.22 -9.21
N SER A 124 -8.50 0.50 -10.39
CA SER A 124 -8.23 -0.24 -11.63
C SER A 124 -6.72 -0.30 -11.95
N SER A 125 -6.02 0.82 -11.76
CA SER A 125 -4.57 0.87 -11.94
C SER A 125 -3.82 -0.01 -10.94
N LEU A 126 -4.25 -0.06 -9.67
CA LEU A 126 -3.68 -0.93 -8.64
C LEU A 126 -3.92 -2.41 -8.98
N MET A 127 -5.14 -2.78 -9.36
CA MET A 127 -5.47 -4.15 -9.79
C MET A 127 -4.62 -4.59 -10.97
N THR A 128 -4.41 -3.70 -11.95
CA THR A 128 -3.51 -3.96 -13.08
C THR A 128 -2.08 -4.22 -12.62
N MET A 129 -1.55 -3.42 -11.70
CA MET A 129 -0.19 -3.63 -11.16
C MET A 129 -0.02 -4.94 -10.39
N LEU A 130 -1.07 -5.43 -9.74
CA LEU A 130 -1.03 -6.64 -8.91
C LEU A 130 -1.25 -7.94 -9.70
N THR A 131 -1.89 -7.85 -10.86
CA THR A 131 -2.22 -9.01 -11.70
C THR A 131 -1.30 -9.16 -12.92
N THR A 132 -0.66 -8.09 -13.37
CA THR A 132 0.20 -8.13 -14.57
C THR A 132 1.48 -8.96 -14.35
N MET A 133 1.83 -9.74 -15.37
CA MET A 133 3.12 -10.42 -15.55
C MET A 133 4.00 -9.73 -16.61
N ASN A 134 3.67 -8.49 -16.97
CA ASN A 134 4.39 -7.70 -17.94
C ASN A 134 4.88 -6.37 -17.34
N LEU A 135 6.18 -6.09 -17.47
CA LEU A 135 6.84 -4.89 -16.90
C LEU A 135 6.32 -3.58 -17.50
N LEU A 136 5.97 -3.57 -18.79
CA LEU A 136 5.43 -2.39 -19.46
C LEU A 136 4.05 -2.04 -18.91
N TRP A 137 3.18 -3.04 -18.71
CA TRP A 137 1.87 -2.88 -18.10
C TRP A 137 1.98 -2.40 -16.65
N PHE A 138 2.92 -2.95 -15.87
CA PHE A 138 3.20 -2.48 -14.52
C PHE A 138 3.65 -1.01 -14.51
N ALA A 139 4.57 -0.64 -15.42
CA ALA A 139 5.05 0.73 -15.55
C ALA A 139 3.94 1.69 -15.98
N ALA A 140 3.10 1.32 -16.94
CA ALA A 140 1.99 2.12 -17.43
C ALA A 140 0.91 2.35 -16.36
N ALA A 141 0.50 1.28 -15.67
CA ALA A 141 -0.44 1.38 -14.57
C ALA A 141 0.12 2.19 -13.39
N SER A 142 1.43 2.05 -13.09
CA SER A 142 2.13 2.86 -12.10
C SER A 142 2.13 4.35 -12.46
N ALA A 143 2.37 4.69 -13.73
CA ALA A 143 2.33 6.07 -14.23
C ALA A 143 0.92 6.66 -14.12
N LEU A 144 -0.11 5.90 -14.51
CA LEU A 144 -1.51 6.30 -14.39
C LEU A 144 -1.86 6.59 -12.94
N GLN A 145 -1.53 5.67 -12.02
CA GLN A 145 -1.77 5.87 -10.61
C GLN A 145 -1.06 7.11 -10.05
N LEU A 146 0.22 7.30 -10.40
CA LEU A 146 1.00 8.47 -9.99
C LEU A 146 0.30 9.76 -10.43
N ALA A 147 -0.14 9.83 -11.69
CA ALA A 147 -0.86 10.99 -12.22
C ALA A 147 -2.18 11.23 -11.47
N LEU A 148 -2.95 10.17 -11.17
CA LEU A 148 -4.22 10.27 -10.44
C LEU A 148 -4.03 10.71 -8.99
N ILE A 149 -3.02 10.21 -8.28
CA ILE A 149 -2.69 10.68 -6.92
C ILE A 149 -2.19 12.12 -6.95
N GLY A 150 -1.38 12.51 -7.94
CA GLY A 150 -0.98 13.90 -8.17
C GLY A 150 -2.20 14.81 -8.41
N TYR A 151 -3.17 14.33 -9.20
CA TYR A 151 -4.44 15.02 -9.39
C TYR A 151 -5.23 15.17 -8.08
N LEU A 152 -5.27 14.12 -7.24
CA LEU A 152 -5.90 14.20 -5.93
C LEU A 152 -5.24 15.26 -5.02
N LEU A 153 -3.91 15.32 -5.02
CA LEU A 153 -3.14 16.31 -4.27
C LEU A 153 -3.37 17.73 -4.77
N TRP A 154 -3.44 17.92 -6.08
CA TRP A 154 -3.68 19.23 -6.68
C TRP A 154 -5.09 19.76 -6.42
N ARG A 155 -6.11 18.89 -6.48
CA ARG A 155 -7.51 19.32 -6.43
C ARG A 155 -8.10 19.34 -5.03
N TRP A 156 -7.63 18.47 -4.13
CA TRP A 156 -8.25 18.25 -2.82
C TRP A 156 -7.25 18.29 -1.65
N ALA A 157 -6.17 19.06 -1.76
CA ALA A 157 -5.28 19.30 -0.62
C ALA A 157 -6.04 19.85 0.61
N SER A 158 -5.57 19.47 1.79
CA SER A 158 -6.15 19.88 3.07
C SER A 158 -5.62 21.24 3.57
N ALA A 159 -4.48 21.68 3.04
CA ALA A 159 -3.73 22.85 3.50
C ALA A 159 -3.30 23.75 2.33
N SER A 160 -2.95 25.00 2.61
CA SER A 160 -2.53 26.02 1.63
C SER A 160 -1.24 25.66 0.89
N GLU A 161 -0.41 24.80 1.47
CA GLU A 161 0.89 24.39 0.94
C GLU A 161 0.78 23.27 -0.11
N GLU A 162 -0.35 23.18 -0.81
CA GLU A 162 -0.64 22.15 -1.82
C GLU A 162 0.46 22.04 -2.89
N LYS A 163 1.01 23.18 -3.32
CA LYS A 163 2.07 23.24 -4.35
C LYS A 163 3.37 22.58 -3.88
N LEU A 164 3.71 22.73 -2.59
CA LEU A 164 4.90 22.09 -2.01
C LEU A 164 4.69 20.57 -1.93
N ALA A 165 3.51 20.14 -1.48
CA ALA A 165 3.18 18.72 -1.39
C ALA A 165 3.19 18.05 -2.77
N LEU A 166 2.53 18.67 -3.74
CA LEU A 166 2.45 18.18 -5.11
C LEU A 166 3.83 18.14 -5.77
N SER A 167 4.61 19.21 -5.69
CA SER A 167 5.94 19.25 -6.31
C SER A 167 6.89 18.21 -5.72
N ARG A 168 6.91 18.03 -4.39
CA ARG A 168 7.74 17.00 -3.75
C ARG A 168 7.27 15.58 -4.08
N PHE A 169 5.96 15.36 -4.10
CA PHE A 169 5.39 14.09 -4.53
C PHE A 169 5.81 13.75 -5.96
N LEU A 170 5.57 14.66 -6.92
CA LEU A 170 5.90 14.43 -8.33
C LEU A 170 7.40 14.27 -8.53
N GLN A 171 8.25 15.10 -7.92
CA GLN A 171 9.70 15.00 -8.03
C GLN A 171 10.23 13.62 -7.64
N TYR A 172 9.82 13.11 -6.48
CA TYR A 172 10.27 11.80 -6.01
C TYR A 172 9.64 10.68 -6.83
N GLN A 173 8.30 10.66 -6.93
CA GLN A 173 7.61 9.53 -7.55
C GLN A 173 7.88 9.43 -9.05
N PHE A 174 7.98 10.55 -9.76
CA PHE A 174 8.32 10.55 -11.18
C PHE A 174 9.75 10.09 -11.40
N PHE A 175 10.69 10.58 -10.58
CA PHE A 175 12.07 10.12 -10.65
C PHE A 175 12.19 8.61 -10.35
N GLY A 176 11.51 8.11 -9.32
CA GLY A 176 11.44 6.69 -9.01
C GLY A 176 10.81 5.87 -10.15
N TRP A 177 9.76 6.39 -10.78
CA TRP A 177 9.15 5.76 -11.95
C TRP A 177 10.12 5.70 -13.15
N CYS A 178 10.85 6.79 -13.43
CA CYS A 178 11.87 6.81 -14.48
C CYS A 178 12.99 5.79 -14.21
N LEU A 179 13.45 5.67 -12.96
CA LEU A 179 14.44 4.65 -12.57
C LEU A 179 13.90 3.23 -12.79
N PHE A 180 12.67 2.96 -12.39
CA PHE A 180 12.04 1.67 -12.62
C PHE A 180 11.95 1.33 -14.11
N VAL A 181 11.49 2.28 -14.94
CA VAL A 181 11.41 2.09 -16.40
C VAL A 181 12.79 1.88 -17.01
N ALA A 182 13.80 2.65 -16.60
CA ALA A 182 15.18 2.44 -17.04
C ALA A 182 15.69 1.04 -16.66
N GLY A 183 15.40 0.57 -15.44
CA GLY A 183 15.72 -0.78 -15.01
C GLY A 183 15.02 -1.85 -15.85
N ALA A 184 13.73 -1.69 -16.11
CA ALA A 184 12.98 -2.58 -16.99
C ALA A 184 13.57 -2.63 -18.41
N VAL A 185 13.97 -1.48 -18.96
CA VAL A 185 14.65 -1.41 -20.27
C VAL A 185 15.98 -2.17 -20.24
N VAL A 186 16.79 -2.04 -19.18
CA VAL A 186 18.04 -2.81 -19.06
C VAL A 186 17.78 -4.32 -19.03
N VAL A 187 16.72 -4.76 -18.35
CA VAL A 187 16.32 -6.19 -18.33
C VAL A 187 15.90 -6.66 -19.72
N VAL A 188 15.03 -5.92 -20.38
CA VAL A 188 14.51 -6.25 -21.71
C VAL A 188 15.63 -6.22 -22.76
N TRP A 189 16.55 -5.26 -22.66
CA TRP A 189 17.71 -5.17 -23.55
C TRP A 189 18.63 -6.39 -23.39
N SER A 190 18.92 -6.78 -22.15
CA SER A 190 19.72 -7.97 -21.87
C SER A 190 19.07 -9.26 -22.41
N HIS A 191 17.73 -9.35 -22.36
CA HIS A 191 16.99 -10.45 -22.97
C HIS A 191 17.14 -10.42 -24.50
N ALA A 192 16.93 -9.27 -25.14
CA ALA A 192 17.01 -9.13 -26.58
C ALA A 192 18.40 -9.48 -27.13
N ASP A 193 19.48 -9.11 -26.42
CA ASP A 193 20.85 -9.46 -26.80
C ASP A 193 21.07 -10.99 -26.87
N VAL A 194 20.46 -11.74 -25.95
CA VAL A 194 20.56 -13.22 -25.89
C VAL A 194 19.60 -13.88 -26.88
N ALA A 195 18.41 -13.32 -27.04
CA ALA A 195 17.33 -13.88 -27.86
C ALA A 195 17.39 -13.47 -29.34
N GLY A 196 18.51 -12.91 -29.81
CA GLY A 196 18.71 -12.56 -31.22
C GLY A 196 17.91 -11.35 -31.69
N GLY A 197 17.61 -10.41 -30.78
CA GLY A 197 16.92 -9.15 -31.06
C GLY A 197 15.41 -9.17 -30.80
N SER A 198 14.85 -10.24 -30.25
CA SER A 198 13.43 -10.27 -29.86
C SER A 198 13.20 -9.48 -28.57
N TRP A 199 12.28 -8.52 -28.62
CA TRP A 199 11.90 -7.73 -27.45
C TRP A 199 10.69 -8.35 -26.77
N SER A 200 10.82 -8.70 -25.48
CA SER A 200 9.70 -9.11 -24.63
C SER A 200 9.74 -8.38 -23.30
N PHE A 201 8.57 -7.96 -22.82
CA PHE A 201 8.39 -7.36 -21.49
C PHE A 201 7.73 -8.33 -20.51
N ASP A 202 7.48 -9.56 -20.96
CA ASP A 202 6.85 -10.63 -20.19
C ASP A 202 7.85 -11.25 -19.22
N VAL A 203 7.49 -11.32 -17.95
CA VAL A 203 8.38 -11.84 -16.89
C VAL A 203 8.80 -13.30 -17.16
N PHE A 204 7.96 -14.11 -17.83
CA PHE A 204 8.30 -15.50 -18.13
C PHE A 204 9.44 -15.58 -19.14
N ASP A 205 9.41 -14.75 -20.18
CA ASP A 205 10.46 -14.69 -21.19
C ASP A 205 11.76 -14.11 -20.61
N LEU A 206 11.63 -13.07 -19.78
CA LEU A 206 12.77 -12.42 -19.13
C LEU A 206 13.49 -13.35 -18.13
N LEU A 207 12.75 -14.20 -17.41
CA LEU A 207 13.33 -15.20 -16.52
C LEU A 207 13.96 -16.38 -17.27
N ALA A 208 13.56 -16.65 -18.53
CA ALA A 208 14.16 -17.69 -19.35
C ALA A 208 15.56 -17.29 -19.86
N THR A 209 15.89 -16.00 -19.86
CA THR A 209 17.20 -15.45 -20.27
C THR A 209 17.83 -14.65 -19.13
N PRO A 210 18.38 -15.32 -18.10
CA PRO A 210 18.96 -14.62 -16.96
C PRO A 210 20.09 -13.68 -17.39
N GLN A 211 20.10 -12.49 -16.81
CA GLN A 211 21.07 -11.44 -17.11
C GLN A 211 22.47 -11.85 -16.63
N ILE A 212 23.52 -11.47 -17.38
CA ILE A 212 24.90 -11.83 -17.04
C ILE A 212 25.70 -10.58 -16.64
N GLY A 213 26.36 -10.66 -15.49
CA GLY A 213 27.39 -9.70 -15.06
C GLY A 213 26.86 -8.28 -14.79
N LYS A 214 27.42 -7.27 -15.46
CA LYS A 214 27.17 -5.85 -15.15
C LYS A 214 25.71 -5.41 -15.40
N TYR A 215 25.02 -6.05 -16.34
CA TYR A 215 23.62 -5.73 -16.65
C TYR A 215 22.69 -6.03 -15.48
N GLN A 216 22.94 -7.11 -14.74
CA GLN A 216 22.11 -7.49 -13.60
C GLN A 216 22.28 -6.54 -12.42
N SER A 217 23.51 -6.10 -12.11
CA SER A 217 23.75 -5.09 -11.08
C SER A 217 23.15 -3.73 -11.44
N ALA A 218 23.24 -3.32 -12.71
CA ALA A 218 22.60 -2.09 -13.19
C ALA A 218 21.07 -2.17 -13.11
N ALA A 219 20.49 -3.29 -13.55
CA ALA A 219 19.06 -3.56 -13.43
C ALA A 219 18.60 -3.57 -11.97
N PHE A 220 19.32 -4.25 -11.08
CA PHE A 220 19.04 -4.26 -9.66
C PHE A 220 19.00 -2.84 -9.11
N TYR A 221 20.05 -2.04 -9.34
CA TYR A 221 20.12 -0.67 -8.86
C TYR A 221 18.92 0.15 -9.34
N LEU A 222 18.65 0.15 -10.65
CA LEU A 222 17.57 0.96 -11.23
C LEU A 222 16.17 0.52 -10.75
N LEU A 223 15.90 -0.79 -10.76
CA LEU A 223 14.62 -1.34 -10.29
C LEU A 223 14.44 -1.12 -8.79
N PHE A 224 15.47 -1.41 -7.99
CA PHE A 224 15.42 -1.26 -6.53
C PHE A 224 15.20 0.19 -6.14
N TYR A 225 16.00 1.14 -6.63
CA TYR A 225 15.84 2.55 -6.27
C TYR A 225 14.52 3.11 -6.79
N GLY A 226 14.05 2.69 -7.97
CA GLY A 226 12.73 3.07 -8.47
C GLY A 226 11.59 2.62 -7.55
N LEU A 227 11.63 1.37 -7.09
CA LEU A 227 10.66 0.83 -6.14
C LEU A 227 10.87 1.36 -4.72
N ALA A 228 12.09 1.68 -4.30
CA ALA A 228 12.43 2.15 -2.97
C ALA A 228 11.92 3.57 -2.71
N VAL A 229 11.91 4.44 -3.73
CA VAL A 229 11.24 5.76 -3.64
C VAL A 229 9.74 5.57 -3.38
N ARG A 230 9.12 4.62 -4.09
CA ARG A 230 7.69 4.29 -3.94
C ARG A 230 7.36 3.61 -2.61
N THR A 231 8.29 2.84 -2.06
CA THR A 231 8.25 2.10 -0.77
C THR A 231 8.66 2.97 0.43
N PRO A 232 8.59 4.29 0.31
CA PRO A 232 9.39 5.29 1.04
C PRO A 232 10.51 4.73 1.96
N LEU A 233 11.59 4.19 1.39
CA LEU A 233 12.76 3.74 2.15
C LEU A 233 13.66 4.93 2.51
N PHE A 234 14.45 4.84 3.59
CA PHE A 234 15.53 5.81 3.83
C PHE A 234 16.63 5.68 2.76
N PRO A 235 17.18 6.78 2.20
CA PRO A 235 16.86 8.20 2.42
C PRO A 235 15.80 8.80 1.46
N LEU A 236 15.09 7.97 0.70
CA LEU A 236 14.19 8.32 -0.41
C LEU A 236 12.73 8.62 0.00
N HIS A 237 12.46 8.79 1.29
CA HIS A 237 11.10 8.92 1.85
C HIS A 237 10.59 10.37 1.97
N GLY A 238 11.40 11.37 1.61
CA GLY A 238 11.13 12.80 1.90
C GLY A 238 9.83 13.36 1.31
N TRP A 239 9.25 12.70 0.31
CA TRP A 239 7.97 13.07 -0.26
C TRP A 239 6.78 12.75 0.65
N LEU A 240 6.88 11.70 1.47
CA LEU A 240 5.74 11.14 2.20
C LEU A 240 5.26 12.05 3.34
N PRO A 241 6.12 12.54 4.27
CA PRO A 241 5.66 13.41 5.34
C PRO A 241 5.02 14.71 4.82
N ASN A 242 5.53 15.25 3.72
CA ASN A 242 4.97 16.44 3.07
C ASN A 242 3.60 16.14 2.46
N SER A 243 3.47 15.02 1.73
CA SER A 243 2.22 14.60 1.11
C SER A 243 1.15 14.27 2.14
N ALA A 244 1.50 13.57 3.23
CA ALA A 244 0.57 13.24 4.31
C ALA A 244 0.14 14.49 5.12
N GLY A 245 1.07 15.41 5.35
CA GLY A 245 0.84 16.62 6.15
C GLY A 245 -0.06 17.65 5.48
N TYR A 246 -0.01 17.77 4.15
CA TYR A 246 -0.74 18.80 3.41
C TYR A 246 -1.79 18.23 2.44
N GLY A 247 -1.61 17.01 1.96
CA GLY A 247 -2.51 16.33 1.04
C GLY A 247 -3.83 15.90 1.67
N LEU A 248 -4.56 15.06 0.93
CA LEU A 248 -5.86 14.55 1.36
C LEU A 248 -5.70 13.66 2.60
N ILE A 249 -6.58 13.81 3.60
CA ILE A 249 -6.34 13.28 4.96
C ILE A 249 -6.42 11.76 5.07
N ALA A 250 -7.23 11.11 4.24
CA ALA A 250 -7.44 9.66 4.31
C ALA A 250 -7.40 9.02 2.93
N VAL A 251 -8.30 9.43 2.04
CA VAL A 251 -8.57 8.74 0.78
C VAL A 251 -7.34 8.51 -0.10
N GLY A 252 -6.56 9.56 -0.41
CA GLY A 252 -5.33 9.43 -1.21
C GLY A 252 -4.25 8.58 -0.51
N PRO A 253 -3.89 8.90 0.75
CA PRO A 253 -2.94 8.10 1.53
C PRO A 253 -3.32 6.62 1.69
N VAL A 254 -4.60 6.26 1.81
CA VAL A 254 -5.04 4.86 1.91
C VAL A 254 -4.66 4.08 0.65
N LEU A 255 -4.97 4.60 -0.54
CA LEU A 255 -4.64 3.91 -1.80
C LEU A 255 -3.13 3.90 -2.09
N LEU A 256 -2.40 4.88 -1.57
CA LEU A 256 -0.95 4.99 -1.76
C LEU A 256 -0.15 4.11 -0.79
N LEU A 257 -0.58 4.03 0.47
CA LEU A 257 0.18 3.39 1.56
C LEU A 257 -0.38 2.04 1.98
N GLY A 258 -1.70 1.85 1.80
CA GLY A 258 -2.41 0.64 2.19
C GLY A 258 -1.97 -0.56 1.35
N VAL A 259 -1.90 -0.43 0.03
CA VAL A 259 -1.65 -1.59 -0.85
C VAL A 259 -0.19 -2.06 -0.84
N LYS A 260 0.78 -1.20 -0.48
CA LYS A 260 2.22 -1.56 -0.47
C LYS A 260 2.76 -2.11 -1.80
N VAL A 261 2.27 -1.58 -2.92
CA VAL A 261 2.67 -2.02 -4.28
C VAL A 261 4.18 -2.00 -4.53
N GLY A 262 4.94 -1.11 -3.88
CA GLY A 262 6.40 -1.11 -4.01
C GLY A 262 7.06 -2.37 -3.43
N ILE A 263 6.55 -2.90 -2.32
CA ILE A 263 7.01 -4.18 -1.74
C ILE A 263 6.59 -5.35 -2.63
N TYR A 264 5.34 -5.35 -3.09
CA TYR A 264 4.87 -6.34 -4.08
C TYR A 264 5.75 -6.35 -5.32
N GLY A 265 6.08 -5.18 -5.88
CA GLY A 265 6.93 -5.06 -7.06
C GLY A 265 8.37 -5.52 -6.81
N MET A 266 8.90 -5.33 -5.58
CA MET A 266 10.21 -5.88 -5.20
C MET A 266 10.16 -7.41 -5.18
N ALA A 267 9.11 -7.99 -4.61
CA ALA A 267 8.94 -9.43 -4.54
C ALA A 267 8.70 -10.09 -5.91
N ARG A 268 7.85 -9.49 -6.73
CA ARG A 268 7.44 -10.05 -8.02
C ARG A 268 8.46 -9.84 -9.14
N PHE A 269 9.05 -8.64 -9.22
CA PHE A 269 9.87 -8.25 -10.36
C PHE A 269 11.34 -8.12 -9.99
N LEU A 270 11.68 -7.32 -8.97
CA LEU A 270 13.08 -7.08 -8.64
C LEU A 270 13.81 -8.38 -8.29
N MET A 271 13.31 -9.11 -7.29
CA MET A 271 14.05 -10.26 -6.75
C MET A 271 14.24 -11.38 -7.80
N PRO A 272 13.21 -11.83 -8.53
CA PRO A 272 13.40 -12.90 -9.50
C PRO A 272 14.28 -12.49 -10.70
N LEU A 273 14.13 -11.24 -11.19
CA LEU A 273 14.86 -10.79 -12.38
C LEU A 273 16.34 -10.47 -12.10
N THR A 274 16.73 -10.28 -10.84
CA THR A 274 18.07 -9.81 -10.45
C THR A 274 18.73 -10.68 -9.38
N SER A 275 18.49 -12.00 -9.42
CA SER A 275 18.89 -12.98 -8.40
C SER A 275 20.32 -12.85 -7.88
N ASP A 276 21.32 -12.72 -8.76
CA ASP A 276 22.73 -12.76 -8.32
C ASP A 276 23.16 -11.39 -7.79
N ALA A 277 22.62 -10.32 -8.35
CA ALA A 277 22.82 -8.96 -7.87
C ALA A 277 22.21 -8.75 -6.47
N LEU A 278 21.16 -9.49 -6.10
CA LEU A 278 20.59 -9.42 -4.74
C LEU A 278 21.65 -9.67 -3.67
N PHE A 279 22.46 -10.72 -3.79
CA PHE A 279 23.48 -11.06 -2.80
C PHE A 279 24.57 -9.98 -2.68
N VAL A 280 24.89 -9.32 -3.80
CA VAL A 280 25.87 -8.22 -3.81
C VAL A 280 25.31 -6.98 -3.10
N TRP A 281 24.04 -6.65 -3.34
CA TRP A 281 23.45 -5.40 -2.87
C TRP A 281 22.71 -5.52 -1.52
N GLN A 282 22.40 -6.73 -1.07
CA GLN A 282 21.66 -7.04 0.16
C GLN A 282 22.22 -6.30 1.39
N PRO A 283 23.53 -6.28 1.68
CA PRO A 283 24.05 -5.57 2.85
C PRO A 283 23.75 -4.07 2.85
N TYR A 284 23.77 -3.42 1.68
CA TYR A 284 23.49 -1.99 1.55
C TYR A 284 22.01 -1.68 1.74
N VAL A 285 21.14 -2.52 1.17
CA VAL A 285 19.68 -2.39 1.35
C VAL A 285 19.29 -2.54 2.81
N VAL A 286 19.84 -3.56 3.49
CA VAL A 286 19.59 -3.81 4.91
C VAL A 286 20.14 -2.66 5.76
N ALA A 287 21.33 -2.13 5.44
CA ALA A 287 21.88 -0.97 6.13
C ALA A 287 20.97 0.27 6.01
N PHE A 288 20.48 0.58 4.80
CA PHE A 288 19.51 1.68 4.61
C PHE A 288 18.21 1.44 5.36
N ALA A 289 17.69 0.22 5.33
CA ALA A 289 16.48 -0.14 6.05
C ALA A 289 16.66 0.05 7.56
N MET A 290 17.72 -0.49 8.14
CA MET A 290 18.07 -0.32 9.55
C MET A 290 18.16 1.14 9.97
N VAL A 291 18.85 1.99 9.19
CA VAL A 291 18.89 3.43 9.46
C VAL A 291 17.48 4.02 9.39
N GLY A 292 16.68 3.63 8.40
CA GLY A 292 15.31 4.07 8.24
C GLY A 292 14.40 3.73 9.41
N VAL A 293 14.57 2.55 10.03
CA VAL A 293 13.82 2.13 11.24
C VAL A 293 13.96 3.17 12.34
N PHE A 294 15.20 3.50 12.73
CA PHE A 294 15.49 4.40 13.83
C PHE A 294 15.28 5.87 13.46
N TYR A 295 15.75 6.28 12.28
CA TYR A 295 15.64 7.65 11.80
C TYR A 295 14.18 8.09 11.75
N ALA A 296 13.32 7.27 11.16
CA ALA A 296 11.90 7.60 11.06
C ALA A 296 11.20 7.55 12.41
N ALA A 297 11.51 6.57 13.28
CA ALA A 297 10.94 6.51 14.61
C ALA A 297 11.28 7.75 15.46
N LEU A 298 12.54 8.21 15.44
CA LEU A 298 12.95 9.42 16.15
C LEU A 298 12.23 10.67 15.62
N LEU A 299 12.10 10.79 14.29
CA LEU A 299 11.36 11.90 13.68
C LEU A 299 9.87 11.85 13.97
N ALA A 300 9.27 10.65 14.10
CA ALA A 300 7.87 10.48 14.49
C ALA A 300 7.59 11.11 15.87
N PHE A 301 8.46 10.87 16.87
CA PHE A 301 8.33 11.48 18.20
C PHE A 301 8.41 13.02 18.19
N ARG A 302 9.06 13.61 17.19
CA ARG A 302 9.17 15.07 17.05
C ARG A 302 8.00 15.68 16.28
N GLN A 303 7.08 14.88 15.74
CA GLN A 303 5.97 15.40 14.97
C GLN A 303 4.86 15.94 15.89
N VAL A 304 4.46 17.18 15.62
CA VAL A 304 3.28 17.80 16.23
C VAL A 304 1.98 17.47 15.47
N ASN A 305 2.08 16.97 14.25
CA ASN A 305 0.94 16.65 13.40
C ASN A 305 0.77 15.14 13.29
N LEU A 306 -0.44 14.66 13.61
CA LEU A 306 -0.77 13.24 13.65
C LEU A 306 -0.58 12.53 12.29
N ARG A 307 -0.87 13.20 11.17
CA ARG A 307 -0.68 12.62 9.83
C ARG A 307 0.79 12.49 9.47
N ARG A 308 1.59 13.51 9.80
CA ARG A 308 3.04 13.46 9.61
C ARG A 308 3.70 12.42 10.50
N LEU A 309 3.21 12.26 11.74
CA LEU A 309 3.65 11.21 12.65
C LEU A 309 3.42 9.83 12.03
N LEU A 310 2.19 9.56 11.52
CA LEU A 310 1.91 8.30 10.84
C LEU A 310 2.74 8.11 9.56
N ALA A 311 3.04 9.17 8.81
CA ALA A 311 3.94 9.07 7.67
C ALA A 311 5.32 8.54 8.09
N PHE A 312 5.90 9.05 9.18
CA PHE A 312 7.16 8.50 9.69
C PHE A 312 7.01 7.08 10.26
N ALA A 313 5.86 6.74 10.84
CA ALA A 313 5.55 5.36 11.22
C ALA A 313 5.62 4.42 9.99
N VAL A 314 5.04 4.85 8.87
CA VAL A 314 5.07 4.10 7.61
C VAL A 314 6.49 3.88 7.12
N VAL A 315 7.36 4.89 7.19
CA VAL A 315 8.78 4.74 6.81
C VAL A 315 9.47 3.71 7.71
N SER A 316 9.31 3.82 9.04
CA SER A 316 9.93 2.91 10.01
C SER A 316 9.50 1.45 9.79
N HIS A 317 8.20 1.18 9.69
CA HIS A 317 7.70 -0.18 9.46
C HIS A 317 8.02 -0.72 8.08
N THR A 318 8.06 0.13 7.06
CA THR A 318 8.43 -0.34 5.71
C THR A 318 9.90 -0.75 5.66
N SER A 319 10.76 -0.10 6.42
CA SER A 319 12.12 -0.60 6.63
C SER A 319 12.15 -2.00 7.26
N LEU A 320 11.29 -2.31 8.25
CA LEU A 320 11.21 -3.67 8.83
C LEU A 320 10.82 -4.71 7.77
N ILE A 321 9.83 -4.37 6.92
CA ILE A 321 9.40 -5.22 5.80
C ILE A 321 10.56 -5.45 4.84
N VAL A 322 11.32 -4.41 4.50
CA VAL A 322 12.48 -4.53 3.60
C VAL A 322 13.59 -5.39 4.21
N ILE A 323 13.87 -5.27 5.52
CA ILE A 323 14.83 -6.17 6.21
C ILE A 323 14.37 -7.62 6.04
N GLY A 324 13.10 -7.92 6.33
CA GLY A 324 12.53 -9.26 6.20
C GLY A 324 12.60 -9.79 4.77
N LEU A 325 12.21 -8.98 3.79
CA LEU A 325 12.21 -9.35 2.38
C LEU A 325 13.63 -9.68 1.88
N PHE A 326 14.61 -8.89 2.32
CA PHE A 326 16.01 -9.07 1.94
C PHE A 326 16.76 -10.09 2.79
N THR A 327 16.13 -10.76 3.77
CA THR A 327 16.74 -11.97 4.37
C THR A 327 16.94 -13.06 3.31
N LEU A 328 16.14 -13.05 2.23
CA LEU A 328 16.09 -14.11 1.22
C LEU A 328 15.80 -15.49 1.82
N HIS A 329 15.33 -15.53 3.08
CA HIS A 329 14.93 -16.73 3.79
C HIS A 329 13.42 -16.94 3.58
N PRO A 330 12.93 -18.17 3.37
CA PRO A 330 11.50 -18.43 3.15
C PRO A 330 10.60 -17.82 4.24
N ALA A 331 10.97 -17.99 5.52
CA ALA A 331 10.24 -17.39 6.64
C ALA A 331 10.25 -15.86 6.58
N GLY A 332 11.39 -15.24 6.23
CA GLY A 332 11.52 -13.79 6.19
C GLY A 332 10.75 -13.15 5.04
N ILE A 333 10.72 -13.80 3.87
CA ILE A 333 9.89 -13.37 2.72
C ILE A 333 8.41 -13.50 3.08
N GLN A 334 7.99 -14.65 3.62
CA GLN A 334 6.61 -14.86 4.06
C GLN A 334 6.19 -13.82 5.11
N GLY A 335 7.00 -13.65 6.15
CA GLY A 335 6.80 -12.66 7.20
C GLY A 335 6.73 -11.23 6.66
N ALA A 336 7.62 -10.86 5.74
CA ALA A 336 7.62 -9.52 5.14
C ALA A 336 6.35 -9.24 4.32
N LEU A 337 5.88 -10.22 3.54
CA LEU A 337 4.67 -10.08 2.74
C LEU A 337 3.41 -10.01 3.61
N LEU A 338 3.30 -10.88 4.62
CA LEU A 338 2.21 -10.82 5.62
C LEU A 338 2.24 -9.49 6.37
N LEU A 339 3.43 -9.02 6.75
CA LEU A 339 3.59 -7.75 7.45
C LEU A 339 3.19 -6.57 6.57
N ALA A 340 3.46 -6.63 5.26
CA ALA A 340 3.03 -5.60 4.30
C ALA A 340 1.51 -5.52 4.19
N VAL A 341 0.82 -6.66 4.09
CA VAL A 341 -0.65 -6.73 4.03
C VAL A 341 -1.27 -6.27 5.34
N ASN A 342 -0.79 -6.77 6.49
CA ASN A 342 -1.26 -6.34 7.81
C ASN A 342 -1.06 -4.85 8.03
N PHE A 343 0.13 -4.32 7.71
CA PHE A 343 0.41 -2.89 7.79
C PHE A 343 -0.57 -2.10 6.93
N GLY A 344 -0.85 -2.59 5.72
CA GLY A 344 -1.78 -1.99 4.78
C GLY A 344 -3.20 -1.82 5.31
N LEU A 345 -3.71 -2.86 5.98
CA LEU A 345 -5.01 -2.83 6.62
C LEU A 345 -5.02 -1.94 7.86
N ALA A 346 -4.00 -2.06 8.71
CA ALA A 346 -3.88 -1.31 9.96
C ALA A 346 -3.74 0.21 9.72
N ILE A 347 -2.87 0.62 8.78
CA ILE A 347 -2.71 2.04 8.43
C ILE A 347 -3.99 2.60 7.82
N THR A 348 -4.74 1.79 7.07
CA THR A 348 -6.04 2.19 6.53
C THR A 348 -7.01 2.53 7.64
N VAL A 349 -7.20 1.62 8.61
CA VAL A 349 -8.07 1.86 9.77
C VAL A 349 -7.71 3.18 10.43
N MET A 350 -6.43 3.39 10.71
CA MET A 350 -5.95 4.60 11.37
C MET A 350 -6.19 5.88 10.55
N LEU A 351 -5.93 5.86 9.24
CA LEU A 351 -6.13 7.00 8.35
C LEU A 351 -7.62 7.36 8.22
N LEU A 352 -8.50 6.37 8.12
CA LEU A 352 -9.95 6.60 8.09
C LEU A 352 -10.41 7.25 9.40
N MET A 353 -9.94 6.75 10.56
CA MET A 353 -10.24 7.32 11.86
C MET A 353 -9.68 8.75 12.01
N ILE A 354 -8.47 9.03 11.53
CA ILE A 354 -7.92 10.39 11.52
C ILE A 354 -8.80 11.33 10.69
N GLY A 355 -9.30 10.90 9.53
CA GLY A 355 -10.19 11.74 8.75
C GLY A 355 -11.52 12.01 9.46
N TYR A 356 -12.04 11.05 10.23
CA TYR A 356 -13.21 11.26 11.10
C TYR A 356 -12.92 12.18 12.30
N VAL A 357 -11.70 12.15 12.85
CA VAL A 357 -11.24 13.11 13.86
C VAL A 357 -11.15 14.50 13.26
N TYR A 358 -10.49 14.66 12.11
CA TYR A 358 -10.34 15.94 11.43
C TYR A 358 -11.68 16.57 11.09
N ARG A 359 -12.66 15.78 10.67
CA ARG A 359 -14.02 16.25 10.38
C ARG A 359 -14.69 16.95 11.57
N ARG A 360 -14.37 16.54 12.79
CA ARG A 360 -14.95 17.09 14.03
C ARG A 360 -14.10 18.19 14.62
N ALA A 361 -12.78 18.00 14.62
CA ALA A 361 -11.84 18.91 15.25
C ALA A 361 -11.34 20.03 14.33
N GLY A 362 -11.45 19.86 13.01
CA GLY A 362 -10.90 20.78 12.00
C GLY A 362 -9.37 20.78 11.93
N THR A 363 -8.70 19.91 12.69
CA THR A 363 -7.24 19.86 12.80
C THR A 363 -6.77 18.42 13.04
N THR A 364 -5.51 18.16 12.67
CA THR A 364 -4.77 16.93 13.03
C THR A 364 -3.53 17.26 13.86
N ASN A 365 -3.41 18.48 14.40
CA ASN A 365 -2.28 18.87 15.23
C ASN A 365 -2.53 18.44 16.68
N LEU A 366 -1.59 17.69 17.25
CA LEU A 366 -1.70 17.01 18.54
C LEU A 366 -1.78 17.97 19.74
N ASP A 367 -1.23 19.18 19.61
CA ASP A 367 -1.35 20.26 20.61
C ASP A 367 -2.76 20.85 20.68
N ARG A 368 -3.59 20.62 19.66
CA ARG A 368 -4.98 21.09 19.56
C ARG A 368 -6.01 19.97 19.62
N LEU A 369 -5.58 18.76 20.00
CA LEU A 369 -6.44 17.60 20.21
C LEU A 369 -6.41 17.19 21.69
N GLY A 370 -7.46 16.51 22.12
CA GLY A 370 -7.61 16.02 23.50
C GLY A 370 -9.08 15.75 23.84
N GLY A 371 -9.32 14.82 24.77
CA GLY A 371 -10.65 14.50 25.30
C GLY A 371 -11.64 13.98 24.26
N LEU A 372 -11.16 13.37 23.18
CA LEU A 372 -12.02 12.81 22.14
C LEU A 372 -12.63 11.48 22.55
N PHE A 373 -11.97 10.72 23.44
CA PHE A 373 -12.45 9.41 23.88
C PHE A 373 -13.87 9.47 24.46
N ASP A 374 -14.16 10.49 25.28
CA ASP A 374 -15.47 10.68 25.93
C ASP A 374 -16.62 10.93 24.94
N ARG A 375 -16.31 11.36 23.72
CA ARG A 375 -17.31 11.78 22.72
C ARG A 375 -17.43 10.81 21.55
N VAL A 376 -16.30 10.23 21.12
CA VAL A 376 -16.21 9.32 19.98
C VAL A 376 -15.40 8.06 20.33
N PRO A 377 -15.83 7.30 21.36
CA PRO A 377 -15.04 6.17 21.89
C PRO A 377 -14.76 5.12 20.82
N PHE A 378 -15.71 4.86 19.93
CA PHE A 378 -15.51 3.93 18.82
C PHE A 378 -14.34 4.30 17.90
N ILE A 379 -14.24 5.59 17.51
CA ILE A 379 -13.15 6.08 16.65
C ILE A 379 -11.81 5.95 17.38
N ALA A 380 -11.79 6.24 18.69
CA ALA A 380 -10.60 6.09 19.52
C ALA A 380 -10.15 4.63 19.60
N ILE A 381 -11.08 3.71 19.91
CA ILE A 381 -10.80 2.27 20.01
C ILE A 381 -10.34 1.72 18.66
N ALA A 382 -11.01 2.09 17.56
CA ALA A 382 -10.61 1.66 16.22
C ALA A 382 -9.21 2.15 15.84
N PHE A 383 -8.90 3.41 16.16
CA PHE A 383 -7.55 3.96 15.96
C PHE A 383 -6.51 3.21 16.79
N LEU A 384 -6.82 2.92 18.06
CA LEU A 384 -5.94 2.18 18.95
C LEU A 384 -5.69 0.76 18.43
N LEU A 385 -6.73 0.02 18.05
CA LEU A 385 -6.61 -1.34 17.50
C LEU A 385 -5.80 -1.36 16.20
N GLY A 386 -6.01 -0.40 15.30
CA GLY A 386 -5.14 -0.24 14.12
C GLY A 386 -3.69 0.03 14.52
N GLY A 387 -3.46 0.87 15.53
CA GLY A 387 -2.14 1.10 16.10
C GLY A 387 -1.51 -0.18 16.66
N LEU A 388 -2.23 -0.95 17.48
CA LEU A 388 -1.74 -2.21 18.05
C LEU A 388 -1.41 -3.25 16.97
N ALA A 389 -2.19 -3.30 15.89
CA ALA A 389 -1.91 -4.17 14.75
C ALA A 389 -0.65 -3.76 13.97
N LEU A 390 -0.34 -2.46 13.88
CA LEU A 390 0.94 -1.99 13.33
C LEU A 390 2.12 -2.50 14.15
N LEU A 391 1.98 -2.54 15.47
CA LEU A 391 3.02 -2.98 16.40
C LEU A 391 3.23 -4.50 16.40
N GLY A 392 2.40 -5.26 15.68
CA GLY A 392 2.38 -6.71 15.77
C GLY A 392 2.05 -7.20 17.17
N MET A 393 1.03 -6.63 17.83
CA MET A 393 0.56 -7.13 19.11
C MET A 393 -0.04 -8.54 18.97
N PRO A 394 0.15 -9.45 19.95
CA PRO A 394 -0.50 -10.76 19.94
C PRO A 394 -2.02 -10.65 19.74
N GLY A 395 -2.58 -11.52 18.90
CA GLY A 395 -3.99 -11.44 18.46
C GLY A 395 -4.22 -10.50 17.27
N THR A 396 -3.17 -10.02 16.62
CA THR A 396 -3.22 -9.29 15.34
C THR A 396 -2.37 -10.01 14.30
N PRO A 397 -2.69 -9.91 12.99
CA PRO A 397 -1.94 -10.63 11.95
C PRO A 397 -0.47 -10.19 11.88
N GLY A 398 -0.14 -9.00 12.42
CA GLY A 398 1.22 -8.49 12.46
C GLY A 398 2.15 -9.24 13.42
N PHE A 399 1.64 -9.95 14.43
CA PHE A 399 2.50 -10.61 15.42
C PHE A 399 3.31 -11.74 14.78
N ASP A 400 2.64 -12.67 14.09
CA ASP A 400 3.30 -13.79 13.43
C ASP A 400 4.22 -13.30 12.31
N ALA A 401 3.79 -12.28 11.58
CA ALA A 401 4.58 -11.67 10.52
C ALA A 401 5.90 -11.06 11.05
N VAL A 402 5.87 -10.32 12.16
CA VAL A 402 7.08 -9.77 12.80
C VAL A 402 7.95 -10.89 13.36
N HIS A 403 7.37 -11.94 13.93
CA HIS A 403 8.12 -13.08 14.45
C HIS A 403 8.95 -13.76 13.34
N LEU A 404 8.32 -14.09 12.21
CA LEU A 404 8.99 -14.69 11.05
C LEU A 404 10.12 -13.81 10.48
N VAL A 405 9.90 -12.48 10.46
CA VAL A 405 10.94 -11.53 10.04
C VAL A 405 12.13 -11.52 11.02
N LEU A 406 11.88 -11.56 12.32
CA LEU A 406 12.93 -11.58 13.34
C LEU A 406 13.74 -12.89 13.30
N GLU A 407 13.06 -14.03 13.16
CA GLU A 407 13.68 -15.35 13.02
C GLU A 407 14.60 -15.41 11.79
N ALA A 408 14.08 -15.03 10.63
CA ALA A 408 14.89 -14.98 9.42
C ALA A 408 16.05 -13.97 9.50
N SER A 409 15.85 -12.84 10.17
CA SER A 409 16.88 -11.80 10.33
C SER A 409 18.03 -12.27 11.22
N ILE A 410 17.74 -13.00 12.31
CA ILE A 410 18.79 -13.52 13.20
C ILE A 410 19.60 -14.61 12.51
N GLU A 411 18.96 -15.48 11.73
CA GLU A 411 19.62 -16.54 10.98
C GLU A 411 20.47 -15.99 9.84
N THR A 412 19.97 -14.99 9.10
CA THR A 412 20.65 -14.47 7.90
C THR A 412 21.72 -13.45 8.25
N PHE A 413 21.44 -12.52 9.17
CA PHE A 413 22.30 -11.35 9.41
C PHE A 413 22.88 -11.28 10.82
N GLY A 414 22.45 -12.15 11.73
CA GLY A 414 22.86 -12.12 13.12
C GLY A 414 22.19 -11.02 13.94
N ALA A 415 22.79 -10.72 15.09
CA ALA A 415 22.12 -9.95 16.15
C ALA A 415 21.82 -8.50 15.77
N LEU A 416 22.68 -7.85 14.99
CA LEU A 416 22.62 -6.40 14.80
C LEU A 416 21.36 -5.93 14.03
N PRO A 417 21.02 -6.48 12.84
CA PRO A 417 19.76 -6.11 12.15
C PRO A 417 18.52 -6.60 12.89
N THR A 418 18.62 -7.72 13.61
CA THR A 418 17.54 -8.26 14.45
C THR A 418 17.19 -7.32 15.59
N ILE A 419 18.20 -6.86 16.34
CA ILE A 419 18.03 -5.88 17.43
C ILE A 419 17.47 -4.58 16.88
N ALA A 420 17.94 -4.13 15.72
CA ALA A 420 17.40 -2.93 15.06
C ALA A 420 15.90 -3.09 14.75
N THR A 421 15.50 -4.24 14.22
CA THR A 421 14.10 -4.55 13.91
C THR A 421 13.24 -4.58 15.18
N ALA A 422 13.70 -5.26 16.23
CA ALA A 422 12.99 -5.36 17.50
C ALA A 422 12.84 -3.99 18.20
N LEU A 423 13.94 -3.22 18.32
CA LEU A 423 13.90 -1.89 18.93
C LEU A 423 13.08 -0.90 18.11
N GLY A 424 13.12 -1.02 16.78
CA GLY A 424 12.26 -0.26 15.88
C GLY A 424 10.78 -0.43 16.18
N ASN A 425 10.35 -1.69 16.34
CA ASN A 425 8.97 -2.00 16.69
C ASN A 425 8.58 -1.45 18.07
N VAL A 426 9.49 -1.52 19.06
CA VAL A 426 9.27 -0.88 20.39
C VAL A 426 9.16 0.64 20.28
N ALA A 427 10.00 1.28 19.47
CA ALA A 427 9.93 2.72 19.24
C ALA A 427 8.61 3.12 18.56
N ALA A 428 8.11 2.28 17.65
CA ALA A 428 6.78 2.45 17.05
C ALA A 428 5.66 2.41 18.08
N ALA A 429 5.75 1.51 19.05
CA ALA A 429 4.77 1.43 20.14
C ALA A 429 4.74 2.74 20.93
N GLY A 430 5.93 3.25 21.28
CA GLY A 430 6.06 4.50 22.03
C GLY A 430 5.40 5.69 21.33
N PHE A 431 5.69 5.93 20.04
CA PHE A 431 5.12 7.11 19.37
C PHE A 431 3.62 6.96 19.04
N LEU A 432 3.13 5.74 18.78
CA LEU A 432 1.71 5.51 18.52
C LEU A 432 0.86 5.64 19.77
N LEU A 433 1.31 5.10 20.90
CA LEU A 433 0.64 5.26 22.19
C LEU A 433 0.69 6.72 22.67
N TRP A 434 1.81 7.41 22.44
CA TRP A 434 1.90 8.85 22.69
C TRP A 434 0.89 9.65 21.85
N ALA A 435 0.78 9.34 20.55
CA ALA A 435 -0.19 9.97 19.67
C ALA A 435 -1.64 9.69 20.13
N PHE A 436 -1.94 8.46 20.55
CA PHE A 436 -3.25 8.09 21.10
C PHE A 436 -3.56 8.86 22.39
N GLN A 437 -2.61 8.91 23.33
CA GLN A 437 -2.76 9.64 24.58
C GLN A 437 -3.06 11.12 24.31
N ARG A 438 -2.30 11.77 23.42
CA ARG A 438 -2.48 13.18 23.08
C ARG A 438 -3.81 13.45 22.38
N ALA A 439 -4.15 12.65 21.37
CA ALA A 439 -5.34 12.89 20.58
C ALA A 439 -6.64 12.57 21.34
N PHE A 440 -6.67 11.50 22.13
CA PHE A 440 -7.90 10.95 22.68
C PHE A 440 -8.06 11.12 24.20
N LEU A 441 -6.97 11.03 24.97
CA LEU A 441 -7.02 10.97 26.44
C LEU A 441 -6.59 12.26 27.15
N ALA A 442 -5.75 13.08 26.53
CA ALA A 442 -5.28 14.34 27.11
C ALA A 442 -6.45 15.31 27.37
N GLN A 443 -6.26 16.28 28.26
CA GLN A 443 -7.29 17.28 28.53
C GLN A 443 -7.69 18.01 27.25
N ARG A 444 -9.00 18.14 27.02
CA ARG A 444 -9.51 18.84 25.83
C ARG A 444 -9.08 20.31 25.85
N PRO A 445 -8.46 20.82 24.78
CA PRO A 445 -8.16 22.25 24.64
C PRO A 445 -9.43 23.12 24.74
N LYS A 446 -9.30 24.33 25.30
CA LYS A 446 -10.44 25.25 25.51
C LYS A 446 -11.03 25.74 24.18
N ASP A 447 -10.20 25.84 23.14
CA ASP A 447 -10.51 26.25 21.78
C ASP A 447 -11.15 25.15 20.91
N LEU A 448 -11.27 23.92 21.42
CA LEU A 448 -12.03 22.84 20.80
C LEU A 448 -13.42 22.71 21.45
N PRO A 449 -14.45 23.44 20.98
CA PRO A 449 -15.75 23.45 21.62
C PRO A 449 -16.43 22.09 21.52
N ALA A 450 -16.86 21.55 22.67
CA ALA A 450 -17.49 20.23 22.79
C ALA A 450 -18.68 20.02 21.85
N ARG A 451 -19.42 21.09 21.53
CA ARG A 451 -20.58 21.07 20.63
C ARG A 451 -20.22 20.77 19.17
N ARG A 452 -18.97 21.02 18.74
CA ARG A 452 -18.51 20.68 17.37
C ARG A 452 -18.17 19.20 17.19
N ILE A 453 -18.03 18.44 18.27
CA ILE A 453 -17.72 17.02 18.23
C ILE A 453 -19.03 16.23 18.16
N ALA A 454 -19.53 16.03 16.93
CA ALA A 454 -20.67 15.16 16.67
C ALA A 454 -20.36 13.71 17.09
N ARG A 455 -21.38 12.94 17.48
CA ARG A 455 -21.21 11.50 17.79
C ARG A 455 -20.83 10.70 16.53
N THR A 456 -20.39 9.47 16.73
CA THR A 456 -20.14 8.53 15.64
C THR A 456 -21.46 8.21 14.92
N SER A 457 -21.46 8.36 13.61
CA SER A 457 -22.58 8.08 12.71
C SER A 457 -22.62 6.61 12.30
N ALA A 458 -23.77 6.12 11.84
CA ALA A 458 -23.95 4.74 11.42
C ALA A 458 -22.95 4.30 10.32
N MET A 459 -22.64 5.18 9.36
CA MET A 459 -21.66 4.88 8.31
C MET A 459 -20.24 4.76 8.86
N GLU A 460 -19.87 5.54 9.88
CA GLU A 460 -18.55 5.43 10.52
C GLU A 460 -18.42 4.12 11.30
N TYR A 461 -19.50 3.69 11.97
CA TYR A 461 -19.55 2.36 12.58
C TYR A 461 -19.43 1.26 11.54
N ALA A 462 -20.13 1.37 10.40
CA ALA A 462 -20.07 0.37 9.35
C ALA A 462 -18.67 0.27 8.73
N VAL A 463 -18.07 1.39 8.30
CA VAL A 463 -16.75 1.41 7.65
C VAL A 463 -15.64 1.05 8.63
N GLY A 464 -15.61 1.68 9.81
CA GLY A 464 -14.61 1.36 10.83
C GLY A 464 -14.77 -0.06 11.37
N GLY A 465 -16.02 -0.51 11.55
CA GLY A 465 -16.34 -1.83 12.07
C GLY A 465 -15.96 -2.93 11.08
N ALA A 466 -16.29 -2.77 9.80
CA ALA A 466 -15.89 -3.71 8.75
C ALA A 466 -14.36 -3.85 8.68
N ALA A 467 -13.63 -2.74 8.70
CA ALA A 467 -12.16 -2.77 8.67
C ALA A 467 -11.57 -3.44 9.91
N LEU A 468 -12.14 -3.21 11.10
CA LEU A 468 -11.72 -3.89 12.34
C LEU A 468 -12.05 -5.37 12.34
N VAL A 469 -13.22 -5.77 11.84
CA VAL A 469 -13.61 -7.18 11.76
C VAL A 469 -12.61 -7.94 10.90
N VAL A 470 -12.25 -7.42 9.72
CA VAL A 470 -11.24 -8.06 8.87
C VAL A 470 -9.89 -8.10 9.58
N LEU A 471 -9.47 -7.00 10.20
CA LEU A 471 -8.17 -6.91 10.89
C LEU A 471 -8.05 -7.90 12.05
N LEU A 472 -9.11 -8.09 12.83
CA LEU A 472 -9.13 -9.05 13.94
C LEU A 472 -9.31 -10.48 13.44
N ALA A 473 -10.18 -10.72 12.45
CA ALA A 473 -10.40 -12.04 11.87
C ALA A 473 -9.10 -12.63 11.30
N ALA A 474 -8.36 -11.83 10.51
CA ALA A 474 -7.06 -12.22 10.00
C ALA A 474 -5.99 -12.37 11.10
N GLY A 475 -6.21 -11.85 12.31
CA GLY A 475 -5.28 -12.00 13.43
C GLY A 475 -5.53 -13.26 14.25
N PHE A 476 -6.79 -13.66 14.40
CA PHE A 476 -7.16 -14.91 15.09
C PHE A 476 -7.14 -16.12 14.16
N TYR A 477 -7.24 -15.89 12.85
CA TYR A 477 -7.17 -16.91 11.81
C TYR A 477 -6.24 -16.41 10.67
N PRO A 478 -4.91 -16.45 10.90
CA PRO A 478 -3.91 -15.90 9.99
C PRO A 478 -3.78 -16.64 8.66
#